data_AF-A0A536UJM6-F1
#
_entry.id   AF-A0A536UJM6-F1
#
_cell.length_a   1.000
_cell.length_b   1.000
_cell.length_c   1.000
_cell.angle_alpha   90.00
_cell.angle_beta   90.00
_cell.angle_gamma   90.00
#
_symmetry.space_group_name_H-M   'P 1'
#
loop_
_entity.id
_entity.type
_entity.pdbx_description
1 polymer ?
#
loop_
_entity_poly.entity_id
_entity_poly.type
_entity_poly.pdbx_seq_one_letter_code
_entity_poly.pdbx_strand_id
1 'polypeptide(L)'
;ASTNNLRMRGVQAAVLMEGQADIERETQNLRVVVVPEINAGTASLAYAAINPAVGLGTFLAQLVLRKPIIAAGTREFRVTGPWADPKVDRIERKPGEPIPEIESPPTTPKS
;
A
#
# COMPACT_ATOMS: atom_id res chain seq x y z
N ALA A 1 -16.66 -16.43 -16.50
CA ALA A 1 -16.58 -14.94 -16.45
C ALA A 1 -15.28 -14.50 -15.75
N SER A 2 -14.53 -13.51 -16.25
CA SER A 2 -13.25 -13.04 -15.65
C SER A 2 -13.42 -11.67 -15.00
N THR A 3 -13.00 -11.50 -13.74
CA THR A 3 -12.95 -10.20 -13.08
C THR A 3 -11.51 -9.67 -13.03
N ASN A 4 -11.31 -8.41 -13.38
CA ASN A 4 -10.05 -7.70 -13.23
C ASN A 4 -10.25 -6.64 -12.14
N ASN A 5 -9.32 -6.57 -11.17
CA ASN A 5 -9.26 -5.54 -10.12
C ASN A 5 -10.31 -5.62 -8.99
N LEU A 6 -10.31 -6.70 -8.21
CA LEU A 6 -10.91 -6.68 -6.88
C LEU A 6 -10.06 -5.79 -5.94
N ARG A 7 -10.63 -4.73 -5.35
CA ARG A 7 -9.93 -3.84 -4.40
C ARG A 7 -10.57 -3.96 -3.00
N MET A 8 -9.76 -4.19 -1.96
CA MET A 8 -10.18 -4.25 -0.55
C MET A 8 -9.28 -3.33 0.29
N ARG A 9 -9.87 -2.38 1.04
CA ARG A 9 -9.13 -1.52 1.99
C ARG A 9 -9.40 -2.00 3.43
N GLY A 10 -8.33 -2.31 4.16
CA GLY A 10 -8.36 -2.45 5.61
C GLY A 10 -7.90 -1.15 6.27
N VAL A 11 -8.45 -0.82 7.44
CA VAL A 11 -8.29 0.48 8.15
C VAL A 11 -6.83 0.89 8.45
N GLN A 12 -5.83 0.03 8.20
CA GLN A 12 -4.42 0.26 8.57
C GLN A 12 -3.39 0.03 7.43
N ALA A 13 -3.81 -0.45 6.26
CA ALA A 13 -2.90 -0.71 5.14
C ALA A 13 -3.66 -0.72 3.80
N ALA A 14 -3.01 -0.23 2.75
CA ALA A 14 -3.50 -0.36 1.39
C ALA A 14 -3.04 -1.69 0.81
N VAL A 15 -3.98 -2.45 0.25
CA VAL A 15 -3.70 -3.71 -0.45
C VAL A 15 -4.03 -3.53 -1.92
N LEU A 16 -3.01 -3.62 -2.77
CA LEU A 16 -3.17 -3.65 -4.21
C LEU A 16 -3.21 -5.10 -4.66
N MET A 17 -4.15 -5.42 -5.54
CA MET A 17 -4.30 -6.75 -6.10
C MET A 17 -4.50 -6.62 -7.60
N GLU A 18 -3.71 -7.35 -8.38
CA GLU A 18 -3.83 -7.44 -9.83
C GLU A 18 -3.70 -8.89 -10.28
N GLY A 19 -4.28 -9.25 -11.40
CA GLY A 19 -4.26 -10.62 -11.93
C GLY A 19 -5.65 -11.10 -12.29
N GLN A 20 -5.85 -12.41 -12.26
CA GLN A 20 -7.05 -13.05 -12.76
C GLN A 20 -7.71 -13.91 -11.68
N ALA A 21 -9.04 -13.92 -11.69
CA ALA A 21 -9.84 -14.86 -10.93
C ALA A 21 -10.85 -15.53 -11.86
N ASP A 22 -10.96 -16.85 -11.71
CA ASP A 22 -11.94 -17.69 -12.38
C ASP A 22 -13.01 -18.07 -11.38
N ILE A 23 -14.21 -17.49 -11.56
CA ILE A 23 -15.35 -17.69 -10.65
C ILE A 23 -15.96 -19.09 -10.82
N GLU A 24 -15.93 -19.65 -12.03
CA GLU A 24 -16.54 -20.96 -12.31
C GLU A 24 -15.70 -22.08 -11.70
N ARG A 25 -14.38 -21.91 -11.72
CA ARG A 25 -13.44 -22.86 -11.11
C ARG A 25 -13.06 -22.49 -9.68
N GLU A 26 -13.59 -21.38 -9.15
CA GLU A 26 -13.25 -20.83 -7.84
C GLU A 26 -11.73 -20.74 -7.60
N THR A 27 -10.99 -20.34 -8.62
CA THR A 27 -9.52 -20.23 -8.57
C THR A 27 -9.04 -18.82 -8.84
N GLN A 28 -7.80 -18.54 -8.44
CA GLN A 28 -7.18 -17.24 -8.64
C GLN A 28 -5.69 -17.35 -8.95
N ASN A 29 -5.17 -16.31 -9.59
CA ASN A 29 -3.74 -16.03 -9.74
C ASN A 29 -3.56 -14.51 -9.63
N LEU A 30 -3.23 -14.06 -8.43
CA LEU A 30 -3.16 -12.65 -8.06
C LEU A 30 -1.76 -12.29 -7.59
N ARG A 31 -1.28 -11.12 -8.02
CA ARG A 31 -0.17 -10.40 -7.42
C ARG A 31 -0.74 -9.42 -6.41
N VAL A 32 -0.32 -9.56 -5.15
CA VAL A 32 -0.82 -8.79 -4.01
C VAL A 32 0.32 -7.99 -3.42
N VAL A 33 0.15 -6.67 -3.34
CA VAL A 33 1.12 -5.76 -2.74
C VAL A 33 0.49 -5.07 -1.54
N VAL A 34 1.11 -5.25 -0.37
CA VAL A 34 0.66 -4.67 0.90
C VAL A 34 1.54 -3.48 1.24
N VAL A 35 0.93 -2.30 1.30
CA VAL A 35 1.59 -1.02 1.55
C VAL A 35 1.11 -0.47 2.90
N PRO A 36 2.03 -0.21 3.86
CA PRO A 36 1.64 0.34 5.15
C PRO A 36 1.16 1.79 5.03
N GLU A 37 0.07 2.14 5.72
CA GLU A 37 -0.38 3.54 5.82
C GLU A 37 0.25 4.21 7.06
N ILE A 38 1.05 5.25 6.86
CA ILE A 38 1.67 6.03 7.95
C ILE A 38 0.88 7.34 8.13
N ASN A 39 0.16 7.47 9.26
CA ASN A 39 -0.60 8.66 9.66
C ASN A 39 0.19 9.47 10.72
N ALA A 40 1.17 10.26 10.28
CA ALA A 40 2.04 11.03 11.19
C ALA A 40 1.66 12.52 11.36
N GLY A 41 0.63 12.99 10.63
CA GLY A 41 0.37 14.43 10.47
C GLY A 41 -0.08 15.18 11.74
N THR A 42 -0.59 14.49 12.74
CA THR A 42 -1.15 15.13 13.95
C THR A 42 -0.16 15.21 15.12
N ALA A 43 0.87 14.35 15.16
CA ALA A 43 1.83 14.31 16.27
C ALA A 43 2.86 15.45 16.23
N SER A 44 3.22 15.94 15.04
CA SER A 44 4.24 16.98 14.87
C SER A 44 3.78 18.37 15.27
N LEU A 45 2.48 18.68 15.11
CA LEU A 45 1.93 20.01 15.41
C LEU A 45 1.90 20.32 16.91
N ALA A 46 1.69 19.32 17.76
CA ALA A 46 1.70 19.50 19.21
C ALA A 46 3.09 19.86 19.76
N TYR A 47 4.17 19.32 19.16
CA TYR A 47 5.54 19.57 19.60
C TYR A 47 6.13 20.90 19.08
N ALA A 48 5.71 21.36 17.90
CA ALA A 48 6.19 22.62 17.32
C ALA A 48 5.81 23.87 18.16
N ALA A 49 4.74 23.79 18.96
CA ALA A 49 4.35 24.86 19.87
C ALA A 49 5.34 25.10 21.03
N ILE A 50 6.14 24.08 21.39
CA ILE A 50 7.12 24.15 22.48
C ILE A 50 8.48 24.64 21.97
N ASN A 51 8.89 24.19 20.76
CA ASN A 51 10.13 24.64 20.13
C ASN A 51 9.99 24.59 18.59
N PRO A 52 9.78 25.74 17.93
CA PRO A 52 9.54 25.79 16.49
C PRO A 52 10.67 25.21 15.64
N ALA A 53 11.93 25.42 16.04
CA ALA A 53 13.08 24.90 15.30
C ALA A 53 13.18 23.37 15.36
N VAL A 54 12.89 22.79 16.52
CA VAL A 54 12.88 21.33 16.72
C VAL A 54 11.67 20.68 16.02
N GLY A 55 10.50 21.32 16.08
CA GLY A 55 9.29 20.88 15.39
C GLY A 55 9.44 20.91 13.86
N LEU A 56 10.05 21.97 13.31
CA LEU A 56 10.34 22.08 11.88
C LEU A 56 11.40 21.05 11.44
N GLY A 57 12.46 20.87 12.22
CA GLY A 57 13.51 19.88 11.92
C GLY A 57 12.96 18.45 11.87
N THR A 58 12.11 18.09 12.83
CA THR A 58 11.49 16.76 12.89
C THR A 58 10.50 16.55 11.74
N PHE A 59 9.71 17.56 11.38
CA PHE A 59 8.77 17.50 10.26
C PHE A 59 9.49 17.27 8.92
N LEU A 60 10.59 17.98 8.66
CA LEU A 60 11.38 17.81 7.44
C LEU A 60 12.08 16.44 7.40
N ALA A 61 12.63 15.97 8.52
CA ALA A 61 13.22 14.64 8.62
C ALA A 61 12.18 13.53 8.32
N GLN A 62 10.97 13.66 8.88
CA GLN A 62 9.87 12.75 8.61
C GLN A 62 9.45 12.75 7.13
N LEU A 63 9.41 13.92 6.47
CA LEU A 63 9.03 14.01 5.06
C LEU A 63 10.03 13.28 4.15
N VAL A 64 11.32 13.35 4.48
CA VAL A 64 12.38 12.66 3.74
C VAL A 64 12.40 11.15 4.04
N LEU A 65 12.21 10.73 5.29
CA LEU A 65 12.24 9.31 5.70
C LEU A 65 10.96 8.54 5.39
N ARG A 66 9.82 9.22 5.20
CA ARG A 66 8.54 8.52 5.01
C ARG A 66 8.57 7.58 3.82
N LYS A 67 9.09 8.03 2.67
CA LYS A 67 9.19 7.21 1.45
C LYS A 67 10.03 5.94 1.65
N PRO A 68 11.30 6.01 2.14
CA PRO A 68 12.09 4.80 2.35
C PRO A 68 11.51 3.88 3.41
N ILE A 69 10.86 4.40 4.46
CA ILE A 69 10.16 3.57 5.46
C ILE A 69 9.00 2.80 4.84
N ILE A 70 8.12 3.47 4.08
CA ILE A 70 7.00 2.82 3.39
C ILE A 70 7.52 1.77 2.40
N ALA A 71 8.55 2.10 1.62
CA ALA A 71 9.15 1.17 0.66
C ALA A 71 9.73 -0.07 1.35
N ALA A 72 10.44 0.09 2.47
CA ALA A 72 10.99 -1.01 3.25
C ALA A 72 9.89 -1.88 3.92
N GLY A 73 8.77 -1.26 4.30
CA GLY A 73 7.62 -1.96 4.87
C GLY A 73 6.72 -2.65 3.84
N THR A 74 6.88 -2.36 2.54
CA THR A 74 6.03 -2.89 1.47
C THR A 74 6.36 -4.37 1.21
N ARG A 75 5.32 -5.21 1.15
CA ARG A 75 5.47 -6.66 0.92
C ARG A 75 4.66 -7.10 -0.29
N GLU A 76 5.18 -8.07 -1.02
CA GLU A 76 4.55 -8.59 -2.22
C GLU A 76 4.40 -10.11 -2.15
N PHE A 77 3.27 -10.58 -2.68
CA PHE A 77 2.89 -11.98 -2.68
C PHE A 77 2.26 -12.36 -4.01
N ARG A 78 2.45 -13.62 -4.40
CA ARG A 78 1.66 -14.30 -5.43
C ARG A 78 0.68 -15.24 -4.73
N VAL A 79 -0.60 -15.05 -4.99
CA VAL A 79 -1.67 -15.87 -4.43
C VAL A 79 -2.29 -16.68 -5.57
N THR A 80 -2.22 -18.00 -5.48
CA THR A 80 -2.67 -18.92 -6.53
C THR A 80 -3.57 -20.03 -6.00
N GLY A 81 -4.29 -20.72 -6.89
CA GLY A 81 -5.06 -21.91 -6.55
C GLY A 81 -6.51 -21.62 -6.15
N PRO A 82 -7.21 -22.61 -5.55
CA PRO A 82 -8.60 -22.48 -5.14
C PRO A 82 -8.79 -21.43 -4.04
N TRP A 83 -9.96 -20.80 -3.97
CA TRP A 83 -10.26 -19.84 -2.89
C TRP A 83 -10.38 -20.50 -1.51
N ALA A 84 -10.78 -21.77 -1.48
CA ALA A 84 -10.87 -22.55 -0.25
C ALA A 84 -9.49 -22.94 0.33
N ASP A 85 -8.48 -23.03 -0.53
CA ASP A 85 -7.10 -23.38 -0.16
C ASP A 85 -6.09 -22.62 -1.03
N PRO A 86 -5.93 -21.30 -0.79
CA PRO A 86 -5.06 -20.48 -1.61
C PRO A 86 -3.59 -20.71 -1.22
N LYS A 87 -2.73 -20.87 -2.22
CA LYS A 87 -1.28 -20.89 -2.05
C LYS A 87 -0.71 -19.48 -2.09
N VAL A 88 -0.01 -19.07 -1.03
CA VAL A 88 0.60 -17.74 -0.89
C VAL A 88 2.12 -17.85 -0.94
N ASP A 89 2.72 -17.37 -2.03
CA ASP A 89 4.16 -17.33 -2.22
C ASP A 89 4.68 -15.89 -2.05
N ARG A 90 5.67 -15.66 -1.19
CA ARG A 90 6.29 -14.33 -1.04
C ARG A 90 7.17 -14.03 -2.25
N ILE A 91 7.02 -12.83 -2.82
CA ILE A 91 7.90 -12.32 -3.87
C ILE A 91 8.93 -11.38 -3.24
N GLU A 92 10.20 -11.63 -3.51
CA GLU A 92 11.27 -10.71 -3.12
C GLU A 92 11.23 -9.47 -4.00
N ARG A 93 11.07 -8.31 -3.35
CA ARG A 93 11.12 -7.00 -4.02
C ARG A 93 12.54 -6.48 -4.02
N LYS A 94 12.95 -5.83 -5.11
CA LYS A 94 14.25 -5.16 -5.14
C LYS A 94 14.19 -3.87 -4.31
N PRO A 95 15.25 -3.53 -3.55
CA PRO A 95 15.33 -2.23 -2.88
C PRO A 95 15.14 -1.10 -3.89
N GLY A 96 14.24 -0.17 -3.60
CA GLY A 96 13.95 0.97 -4.49
C GLY A 96 12.99 0.67 -5.65
N GLU A 97 12.46 -0.56 -5.74
CA GLU A 97 11.40 -0.86 -6.71
C GLU A 97 10.17 0.03 -6.44
N PRO A 98 9.61 0.68 -7.48
CA PRO A 98 8.41 1.50 -7.33
C PRO A 98 7.28 0.70 -6.68
N ILE A 99 6.57 1.34 -5.76
CA ILE A 99 5.33 0.76 -5.24
C ILE A 99 4.31 0.90 -6.37
N PRO A 100 3.64 -0.18 -6.80
CA PRO A 100 2.62 -0.08 -7.82
C PRO A 100 1.58 0.93 -7.36
N GLU A 101 1.23 1.84 -8.26
CA GLU A 101 0.41 2.98 -7.93
C GLU A 101 -1.00 2.50 -7.59
N ILE A 102 -1.47 2.82 -6.38
CA ILE A 102 -2.89 2.68 -6.06
C ILE A 102 -3.53 3.75 -6.91
N GLU A 103 -4.06 3.36 -8.07
CA GLU A 103 -4.85 4.26 -8.90
C GLU A 103 -5.89 4.90 -7.98
N SER A 104 -5.65 6.17 -7.65
CA SER A 104 -6.64 6.97 -6.98
C SER A 104 -7.83 7.02 -7.95
N PRO A 105 -9.09 6.88 -7.48
CA PRO A 105 -10.22 7.05 -8.38
C PRO A 105 -10.03 8.35 -9.15
N PRO A 106 -10.41 8.41 -10.43
CA PRO A 106 -10.20 9.59 -11.26
C PRO A 106 -10.74 10.78 -10.46
N THR A 107 -9.85 11.73 -10.15
CA THR A 107 -10.28 12.98 -9.55
C THR A 107 -11.04 13.67 -10.66
N THR A 108 -12.38 13.55 -10.62
CA THR A 108 -13.24 14.34 -11.50
C THR A 108 -12.84 15.80 -11.29
N PRO A 109 -12.34 16.51 -12.31
CA PRO A 109 -12.12 17.94 -12.19
C PRO A 109 -13.50 18.57 -12.00
N LYS A 110 -13.67 19.34 -10.93
CA LYS A 110 -14.84 20.21 -10.76
C LYS A 110 -14.93 21.17 -11.95
N SER A 111 -16.12 21.28 -12.55
CA SER A 111 -16.57 22.46 -13.27
C SER A 111 -17.60 23.18 -12.42
#